data_AF-A0A5A7XSE2-F1
#
_entry.id   AF-A0A5A7XSE2-F1
#
_cell.length_a   1.000
_cell.length_b   1.000
_cell.length_c   1.000
_cell.angle_alpha   90.00
_cell.angle_beta   90.00
_cell.angle_gamma   90.00
#
_symmetry.space_group_name_H-M   'P 1'
#
loop_
_entity.id
_entity.type
_entity.pdbx_description
1 polymer ?
#
loop_
_entity_poly.entity_id
_entity_poly.type
_entity_poly.pdbx_seq_one_letter_code
_entity_poly.pdbx_strand_id
1 'polypeptide(L)'
;MTWLSFLTTALVPIVSVVSTATVAIWTKRLDLRSKRDDRQHSLRLDFEQRAGEEKKAALKTLLAATMRVRRGAEPLAGAGQTVEQRRSEAIEELYEFRGRLGLDDGVSEVLIYAAEPVRQLTEQLLDEWDRQFRDHGYSLAQLDTCKQQLVAPCDDPQRWTDLKAEEASWLRRLGEESDLDVDALMALCERTVAAARKDLRGGYGVDED
;
A
#
# COMPACT_ATOMS: atom_id res chain seq x y z
N MET A 1 -74.86 32.97 41.38
CA MET A 1 -73.48 33.18 41.91
C MET A 1 -73.10 31.92 42.67
N THR A 2 -71.86 31.43 42.50
CA THR A 2 -71.30 30.17 43.03
C THR A 2 -71.75 28.90 42.29
N TRP A 3 -70.81 27.98 42.05
CA TRP A 3 -70.83 26.70 41.27
C TRP A 3 -69.96 26.65 40.00
N LEU A 4 -69.58 27.78 39.40
CA LEU A 4 -68.63 27.77 38.26
C LEU A 4 -67.17 28.07 38.66
N SER A 5 -66.93 28.49 39.90
CA SER A 5 -65.61 28.91 40.39
C SER A 5 -64.82 27.81 41.13
N PHE A 6 -65.36 26.60 41.25
CA PHE A 6 -64.70 25.48 41.95
C PHE A 6 -64.13 24.40 41.01
N LEU A 7 -64.48 24.41 39.72
CA LEU A 7 -63.97 23.43 38.76
C LEU A 7 -62.76 23.90 37.95
N THR A 8 -62.44 25.20 37.99
CA THR A 8 -61.29 25.77 37.26
C THR A 8 -59.98 25.78 38.05
N THR A 9 -60.01 25.51 39.36
CA THR A 9 -58.82 25.59 40.23
C THR A 9 -58.12 24.26 40.49
N ALA A 10 -58.69 23.13 40.06
CA ALA A 10 -58.09 21.80 40.25
C ALA A 10 -57.42 21.23 38.98
N LEU A 11 -57.59 21.87 37.82
CA LEU A 11 -57.17 21.35 36.51
C LEU A 11 -56.02 22.13 35.86
N VAL A 12 -55.34 22.98 36.63
CA VAL A 12 -54.11 23.66 36.20
C VAL A 12 -52.81 22.91 36.57
N PRO A 13 -52.72 22.06 37.64
CA PRO A 13 -51.44 21.42 37.94
C PRO A 13 -51.14 20.15 37.12
N ILE A 14 -52.10 19.52 36.44
CA ILE A 14 -51.86 18.23 35.78
C ILE A 14 -51.30 18.40 34.35
N VAL A 15 -51.63 19.49 33.65
CA VAL A 15 -51.11 19.74 32.29
C VAL A 15 -49.64 20.21 32.33
N SER A 16 -49.23 20.91 33.39
CA SER A 16 -47.87 21.44 33.55
C SER A 16 -46.82 20.34 33.85
N VAL A 17 -47.19 19.34 34.66
CA VAL A 17 -46.27 18.25 35.05
C VAL A 17 -46.12 17.19 33.95
N VAL A 18 -47.20 16.89 33.21
CA VAL A 18 -47.14 15.94 32.08
C VAL A 18 -46.35 16.52 30.91
N SER A 19 -46.47 17.83 30.63
CA SER A 19 -45.69 18.49 29.58
C SER A 19 -44.17 18.45 29.87
N THR A 20 -43.77 18.74 31.11
CA THR A 20 -42.35 18.75 31.52
C THR A 20 -41.72 17.35 31.48
N ALA A 21 -42.45 16.32 31.93
CA ALA A 21 -41.97 14.94 31.86
C ALA A 21 -41.84 14.44 30.41
N THR A 22 -42.78 14.81 29.54
CA THR A 22 -42.77 14.40 28.13
C THR A 22 -41.61 15.05 27.36
N VAL A 23 -41.36 16.35 27.60
CA VAL A 23 -40.19 17.05 27.03
C VAL A 23 -38.89 16.45 27.55
N ALA A 24 -38.76 16.16 28.86
CA ALA A 24 -37.56 15.55 29.41
C ALA A 24 -37.29 14.14 28.83
N ILE A 25 -38.32 13.34 28.60
CA ILE A 25 -38.21 12.03 27.94
C ILE A 25 -37.81 12.19 26.47
N TRP A 26 -38.37 13.17 25.77
CA TRP A 26 -38.05 13.43 24.36
C TRP A 26 -36.62 13.97 24.18
N THR A 27 -36.20 14.91 25.03
CA THR A 27 -34.83 15.43 25.07
C THR A 27 -33.83 14.33 25.43
N LYS A 28 -34.12 13.46 26.42
CA LYS A 28 -33.27 12.29 26.70
C LYS A 28 -33.22 11.32 25.53
N ARG A 29 -34.33 11.13 24.81
CA ARG A 29 -34.37 10.24 23.64
C ARG A 29 -33.59 10.80 22.46
N LEU A 30 -33.64 12.11 22.23
CA LEU A 30 -32.82 12.81 21.24
C LEU A 30 -31.34 12.80 21.63
N ASP A 31 -31.00 13.09 22.88
CA ASP A 31 -29.61 13.07 23.37
C ASP A 31 -29.02 11.65 23.29
N LEU A 32 -29.81 10.61 23.57
CA LEU A 32 -29.41 9.22 23.36
C LEU A 32 -29.27 8.83 21.88
N ARG A 33 -30.06 9.43 20.98
CA ARG A 33 -29.94 9.25 19.53
C ARG A 33 -28.70 9.97 19.00
N SER A 34 -28.51 11.23 19.34
CA SER A 34 -27.31 12.02 19.03
C SER A 34 -26.06 11.29 19.49
N LYS A 35 -26.01 10.82 20.74
CA LYS A 35 -24.86 10.05 21.25
C LYS A 35 -24.62 8.73 20.51
N ARG A 36 -25.65 8.12 19.92
CA ARG A 36 -25.47 6.92 19.07
C ARG A 36 -24.96 7.30 17.69
N ASP A 37 -25.51 8.35 17.10
CA ASP A 37 -25.10 8.86 15.79
C ASP A 37 -23.66 9.39 15.86
N ASP A 38 -23.30 10.12 16.92
CA ASP A 38 -21.93 10.61 17.19
C ASP A 38 -20.95 9.44 17.38
N ARG A 39 -21.35 8.37 18.07
CA ARG A 39 -20.53 7.15 18.22
C ARG A 39 -20.37 6.40 16.90
N GLN A 40 -21.43 6.29 16.10
CA GLN A 40 -21.35 5.65 14.79
C GLN A 40 -20.49 6.47 13.83
N HIS A 41 -20.60 7.80 13.89
CA HIS A 41 -19.78 8.71 13.12
C HIS A 41 -18.32 8.64 13.55
N SER A 42 -18.02 8.63 14.85
CA SER A 42 -16.65 8.48 15.35
C SER A 42 -16.04 7.14 14.95
N LEU A 43 -16.80 6.04 15.03
CA LEU A 43 -16.34 4.73 14.58
C LEU A 43 -16.05 4.74 13.07
N ARG A 44 -16.90 5.37 12.26
CA ARG A 44 -16.68 5.49 10.82
C ARG A 44 -15.44 6.30 10.49
N LEU A 45 -15.22 7.43 11.17
CA LEU A 45 -14.01 8.24 11.02
C LEU A 45 -12.76 7.45 11.42
N ASP A 46 -12.81 6.69 12.52
CA ASP A 46 -11.70 5.83 12.95
C ASP A 46 -11.39 4.74 11.89
N PHE A 47 -12.43 4.13 11.30
CA PHE A 47 -12.26 3.16 10.22
C PHE A 47 -11.68 3.79 8.96
N GLU A 48 -12.21 4.93 8.52
CA GLU A 48 -11.71 5.68 7.35
C GLU A 48 -10.26 6.14 7.58
N GLN A 49 -9.93 6.57 8.79
CA GLN A 49 -8.57 6.94 9.16
C GLN A 49 -7.62 5.75 9.08
N ARG A 50 -7.98 4.59 9.66
CA ARG A 50 -7.16 3.38 9.60
C ARG A 50 -6.95 2.91 8.17
N ALA A 51 -8.01 2.85 7.37
CA ALA A 51 -7.92 2.50 5.96
C ALA A 51 -7.02 3.48 5.18
N GLY A 52 -7.09 4.78 5.51
CA GLY A 52 -6.20 5.79 4.93
C GLY A 52 -4.73 5.62 5.33
N GLU A 53 -4.46 5.24 6.58
CA GLU A 53 -3.11 4.94 7.08
C GLU A 53 -2.52 3.68 6.41
N GLU A 54 -3.31 2.61 6.30
CA GLU A 54 -2.95 1.36 5.62
C GLU A 54 -2.68 1.59 4.12
N LYS A 55 -3.56 2.33 3.43
CA LYS A 55 -3.33 2.77 2.05
C LYS A 55 -2.01 3.53 1.90
N LYS A 56 -1.74 4.49 2.80
CA LYS A 56 -0.52 5.29 2.75
C LYS A 56 0.72 4.43 2.99
N ALA A 57 0.64 3.42 3.86
CA ALA A 57 1.72 2.46 4.09
C ALA A 57 2.00 1.64 2.82
N ALA A 58 0.96 1.00 2.26
CA ALA A 58 1.07 0.19 1.05
C ALA A 58 1.67 0.98 -0.13
N LEU A 59 1.16 2.19 -0.39
CA LEU A 59 1.66 3.04 -1.47
C LEU A 59 3.10 3.52 -1.25
N LYS A 60 3.52 3.75 0.00
CA LYS A 60 4.91 4.09 0.32
C LYS A 60 5.84 2.91 0.10
N THR A 61 5.43 1.70 0.47
CA THR A 61 6.18 0.47 0.22
C THR A 61 6.34 0.24 -1.28
N LEU A 62 5.25 0.34 -2.04
CA LEU A 62 5.25 0.26 -3.50
C LEU A 62 6.21 1.29 -4.14
N LEU A 63 6.14 2.54 -3.70
CA LEU A 63 7.03 3.60 -4.18
C LEU A 63 8.49 3.35 -3.82
N ALA A 64 8.76 2.87 -2.61
CA ALA A 64 10.13 2.57 -2.19
C ALA A 64 10.74 1.44 -3.03
N ALA A 65 9.96 0.37 -3.26
CA ALA A 65 10.37 -0.76 -4.08
C ALA A 65 10.59 -0.36 -5.56
N THR A 66 9.65 0.36 -6.18
CA THR A 66 9.80 0.82 -7.58
C THR A 66 10.90 1.86 -7.77
N MET A 67 11.14 2.74 -6.80
CA MET A 67 12.23 3.72 -6.87
C MET A 67 13.61 3.07 -6.73
N ARG A 68 13.72 1.94 -6.03
CA ARG A 68 14.96 1.14 -5.94
C ARG A 68 15.34 0.57 -7.31
N VAL A 69 14.36 -0.07 -7.98
CA VAL A 69 14.47 -0.52 -9.38
C VAL A 69 14.96 0.61 -10.29
N ARG A 70 14.34 1.79 -10.18
CA ARG A 70 14.74 2.96 -10.97
C ARG A 70 16.17 3.41 -10.71
N ARG A 71 16.66 3.35 -9.47
CA ARG A 71 18.05 3.72 -9.15
C ARG A 71 19.06 2.73 -9.71
N GLY A 72 18.76 1.43 -9.74
CA GLY A 72 19.63 0.43 -10.36
C GLY A 72 19.68 0.53 -11.88
N ALA A 73 18.62 1.04 -12.50
CA ALA A 73 18.56 1.26 -13.95
C ALA A 73 19.06 2.66 -14.38
N GLU A 74 19.09 3.65 -13.48
CA GLU A 74 19.61 4.98 -13.79
C GLU A 74 21.13 4.90 -14.02
N PRO A 75 21.65 5.40 -15.17
CA PRO A 75 23.08 5.49 -15.36
C PRO A 75 23.67 6.47 -14.33
N LEU A 76 24.52 5.98 -13.43
CA LEU A 76 25.32 6.83 -12.56
C LEU A 76 26.23 7.68 -13.43
N ALA A 77 25.80 8.91 -13.72
CA ALA A 77 26.56 9.87 -14.50
C ALA A 77 27.91 10.15 -13.80
N GLY A 78 28.97 9.48 -14.25
CA GLY A 78 30.34 9.70 -13.76
C GLY A 78 31.18 8.45 -13.53
N ALA A 79 30.59 7.25 -13.44
CA ALA A 79 31.35 6.00 -13.29
C ALA A 79 31.42 5.28 -14.64
N GLY A 80 32.60 4.80 -15.05
CA GLY A 80 32.82 4.03 -16.29
C GLY A 80 32.18 2.64 -16.30
N GLN A 81 30.96 2.49 -15.77
CA GLN A 81 30.18 1.26 -15.84
C GLN A 81 29.83 0.95 -17.29
N THR A 82 29.96 -0.32 -17.67
CA THR A 82 29.57 -0.79 -19.00
C THR A 82 28.04 -0.90 -19.12
N VAL A 83 27.52 -1.09 -20.33
CA VAL A 83 26.07 -1.29 -20.56
C VAL A 83 25.59 -2.55 -19.85
N GLU A 84 26.42 -3.58 -19.88
CA GLU A 84 26.15 -4.92 -19.34
C GLU A 84 26.08 -4.89 -17.82
N GLN A 85 26.97 -4.12 -17.17
CA GLN A 85 26.94 -3.94 -15.72
C GLN A 85 25.64 -3.25 -15.28
N ARG A 86 25.22 -2.20 -15.99
CA ARG A 86 23.95 -1.51 -15.71
C ARG A 86 22.74 -2.41 -15.89
N ARG A 87 22.73 -3.21 -16.95
CA ARG A 87 21.66 -4.19 -17.20
C ARG A 87 21.59 -5.23 -16.08
N SER A 88 22.74 -5.71 -15.62
CA SER A 88 22.83 -6.66 -14.51
C SER A 88 22.32 -6.07 -13.19
N GLU A 89 22.68 -4.81 -12.89
CA GLU A 89 22.19 -4.07 -11.72
C GLU A 89 20.66 -3.84 -11.78
N ALA A 90 20.13 -3.48 -12.96
CA ALA A 90 18.69 -3.33 -13.15
C ALA A 90 17.93 -4.66 -12.98
N ILE A 91 18.47 -5.76 -13.52
CA ILE A 91 17.91 -7.11 -13.35
C ILE A 91 17.90 -7.53 -11.90
N GLU A 92 18.99 -7.27 -11.16
CA GLU A 92 19.05 -7.56 -9.73
C GLU A 92 17.94 -6.82 -8.97
N GLU A 93 17.80 -5.52 -9.22
CA GLU A 93 16.81 -4.72 -8.53
C GLU A 93 15.37 -5.10 -8.90
N LEU A 94 15.13 -5.46 -10.16
CA LEU A 94 13.87 -6.00 -10.64
C LEU A 94 13.58 -7.35 -9.98
N TYR A 95 14.56 -8.22 -9.86
CA TYR A 95 14.41 -9.52 -9.21
C TYR A 95 14.02 -9.37 -7.73
N GLU A 96 14.67 -8.43 -7.02
CA GLU A 96 14.37 -8.17 -5.61
C GLU A 96 13.08 -7.37 -5.38
N PHE A 97 12.44 -6.86 -6.43
CA PHE A 97 11.26 -6.00 -6.34
C PHE A 97 10.16 -6.61 -5.47
N ARG A 98 9.77 -7.87 -5.74
CA ARG A 98 8.68 -8.55 -5.03
C ARG A 98 9.02 -8.76 -3.55
N GLY A 99 10.27 -9.10 -3.24
CA GLY A 99 10.74 -9.21 -1.85
C GLY A 99 10.63 -7.89 -1.10
N ARG A 100 10.99 -6.78 -1.74
CA ARG A 100 10.92 -5.42 -1.15
C ARG A 100 9.50 -4.89 -1.05
N LEU A 101 8.60 -5.35 -1.91
CA LEU A 101 7.19 -5.03 -1.82
C LEU A 101 6.53 -5.70 -0.61
N GLY A 102 7.15 -6.74 -0.03
CA GLY A 102 6.57 -7.52 1.07
C GLY A 102 5.97 -8.86 0.60
N LEU A 103 6.45 -9.39 -0.54
CA LEU A 103 5.95 -10.62 -1.14
C LEU A 103 4.42 -10.55 -1.34
N ASP A 104 3.71 -11.63 -1.04
CA ASP A 104 2.27 -11.75 -1.29
C ASP A 104 1.45 -10.85 -0.37
N ASP A 105 1.89 -10.66 0.87
CA ASP A 105 1.21 -9.79 1.84
C ASP A 105 1.24 -8.34 1.36
N GLY A 106 2.41 -7.86 0.98
CA GLY A 106 2.57 -6.48 0.50
C GLY A 106 1.93 -6.22 -0.86
N VAL A 107 1.92 -7.22 -1.76
CA VAL A 107 1.12 -7.15 -3.00
C VAL A 107 -0.36 -7.04 -2.65
N SER A 108 -0.85 -7.90 -1.75
CA SER A 108 -2.26 -7.91 -1.34
C SER A 108 -2.68 -6.58 -0.72
N GLU A 109 -1.86 -5.98 0.13
CA GLU A 109 -2.12 -4.65 0.70
C GLU A 109 -2.28 -3.59 -0.40
N VAL A 110 -1.43 -3.59 -1.43
CA VAL A 110 -1.58 -2.68 -2.57
C VAL A 110 -2.90 -2.93 -3.30
N LEU A 111 -3.25 -4.19 -3.56
CA LEU A 111 -4.48 -4.54 -4.27
C LEU A 111 -5.77 -4.25 -3.46
N ILE A 112 -5.70 -4.28 -2.13
CA ILE A 112 -6.83 -3.96 -1.25
C ILE A 112 -7.04 -2.44 -1.17
N TYR A 113 -5.97 -1.69 -0.90
CA TYR A 113 -6.09 -0.29 -0.48
C TYR A 113 -5.82 0.75 -1.57
N ALA A 114 -5.04 0.42 -2.60
CA ALA A 114 -4.69 1.38 -3.64
C ALA A 114 -5.87 1.66 -4.58
N ALA A 115 -5.86 2.84 -5.21
CA ALA A 115 -6.83 3.17 -6.24
C ALA A 115 -6.65 2.26 -7.47
N GLU A 116 -7.74 2.04 -8.20
CA GLU A 116 -7.79 1.15 -9.36
C GLU A 116 -6.64 1.32 -10.36
N PRO A 117 -6.25 2.55 -10.77
CA PRO A 117 -5.13 2.71 -11.71
C PRO A 117 -3.78 2.23 -11.16
N VAL A 118 -3.58 2.29 -9.84
CA VAL A 118 -2.37 1.78 -9.20
C VAL A 118 -2.40 0.26 -9.14
N ARG A 119 -3.57 -0.34 -8.86
CA ARG A 119 -3.75 -1.79 -8.83
C ARG A 119 -3.45 -2.40 -10.20
N GLN A 120 -4.11 -1.91 -11.25
CA GLN A 120 -3.92 -2.39 -12.61
C GLN A 120 -2.46 -2.30 -13.08
N LEU A 121 -1.77 -1.20 -12.77
CA LEU A 121 -0.36 -1.06 -13.11
C LEU A 121 0.55 -1.99 -12.31
N THR A 122 0.20 -2.24 -11.04
CA THR A 122 0.93 -3.18 -10.18
C THR A 122 0.76 -4.61 -10.67
N GLU A 123 -0.47 -5.02 -10.99
CA GLU A 123 -0.76 -6.32 -11.60
C GLU A 123 -0.04 -6.48 -12.93
N GLN A 124 -0.12 -5.48 -13.83
CA GLN A 124 0.60 -5.50 -15.10
C GLN A 124 2.11 -5.64 -14.91
N LEU A 125 2.69 -4.95 -13.93
CA LEU A 125 4.12 -5.06 -13.61
C LEU A 125 4.48 -6.46 -13.10
N LEU A 126 3.66 -7.05 -12.23
CA LEU A 126 3.90 -8.38 -11.67
C LEU A 126 3.73 -9.48 -12.73
N ASP A 127 2.70 -9.38 -13.57
CA ASP A 127 2.46 -10.32 -14.67
C ASP A 127 3.61 -10.29 -15.69
N GLU A 128 4.08 -9.09 -16.04
CA GLU A 128 5.19 -8.92 -16.95
C GLU A 128 6.51 -9.41 -16.34
N TRP A 129 6.71 -9.16 -15.04
CA TRP A 129 7.84 -9.69 -14.29
C TRP A 129 7.82 -11.23 -14.30
N ASP A 130 6.70 -11.85 -13.91
CA ASP A 130 6.56 -13.31 -13.89
C ASP A 130 6.76 -13.90 -15.29
N ARG A 131 6.21 -13.27 -16.33
CA ARG A 131 6.38 -13.69 -17.73
C ARG A 131 7.85 -13.68 -18.14
N GLN A 132 8.56 -12.59 -17.86
CA GLN A 132 9.93 -12.42 -18.29
C GLN A 132 10.90 -13.32 -17.49
N PHE A 133 10.72 -13.45 -16.17
CA PHE A 133 11.65 -14.22 -15.33
C PHE A 133 11.40 -15.74 -15.34
N ARG A 134 10.21 -16.20 -15.74
CA ARG A 134 9.86 -17.64 -15.76
C ARG A 134 10.83 -18.50 -16.57
N ASP A 135 11.27 -18.01 -17.72
CA ASP A 135 12.14 -18.77 -18.63
C ASP A 135 13.59 -18.83 -18.14
N HIS A 136 13.94 -18.02 -17.13
CA HIS A 136 15.27 -17.93 -16.53
C HIS A 136 15.38 -18.64 -15.17
N GLY A 137 14.38 -19.48 -14.82
CA GLY A 137 14.23 -20.10 -13.50
C GLY A 137 15.47 -20.83 -12.97
N TYR A 138 16.28 -21.47 -13.82
CA TYR A 138 17.52 -22.12 -13.39
C TYR A 138 18.55 -21.09 -12.87
N SER A 139 18.84 -20.05 -13.65
CA SER A 139 19.79 -19.00 -13.26
C SER A 139 19.31 -18.25 -12.01
N LEU A 140 18.00 -18.03 -11.87
CA LEU A 140 17.41 -17.40 -10.70
C LEU A 140 17.52 -18.29 -9.45
N ALA A 141 17.30 -19.60 -9.57
CA ALA A 141 17.47 -20.52 -8.44
C ALA A 141 18.93 -20.59 -7.94
N GLN A 142 19.90 -20.51 -8.85
CA GLN A 142 21.31 -20.41 -8.49
C GLN A 142 21.61 -19.08 -7.79
N LEU A 143 21.10 -17.97 -8.32
CA LEU A 143 21.22 -16.65 -7.71
C LEU A 143 20.64 -16.62 -6.28
N ASP A 144 19.45 -17.19 -6.08
CA ASP A 144 18.83 -17.33 -4.75
C ASP A 144 19.68 -18.14 -3.79
N THR A 145 20.25 -19.24 -4.27
CA THR A 145 21.13 -20.09 -3.46
C THR A 145 22.36 -19.31 -3.01
N CYS A 146 22.99 -18.55 -3.92
CA CYS A 146 24.12 -17.66 -3.57
C CYS A 146 23.69 -16.60 -2.55
N LYS A 147 22.55 -15.93 -2.76
CA LYS A 147 22.05 -14.88 -1.86
C LYS A 147 21.73 -15.42 -0.47
N GLN A 148 21.13 -16.60 -0.35
CA GLN A 148 20.87 -17.25 0.94
C GLN A 148 22.17 -17.57 1.69
N GLN A 149 23.20 -18.04 0.98
CA GLN A 149 24.51 -18.32 1.59
C GLN A 149 25.25 -17.05 2.01
N LEU A 150 25.04 -15.93 1.31
CA LEU A 150 25.63 -14.63 1.66
C LEU A 150 24.99 -13.98 2.89
N VAL A 151 23.73 -14.30 3.20
CA VAL A 151 23.05 -13.84 4.42
C VAL A 151 23.49 -14.66 5.65
N ALA A 152 23.92 -15.91 5.46
CA ALA A 152 24.40 -16.74 6.55
C ALA A 152 25.72 -16.20 7.12
N PRO A 153 25.95 -16.30 8.45
CA PRO A 153 27.24 -15.97 9.04
C PRO A 153 28.36 -16.76 8.36
N CYS A 154 29.33 -16.05 7.76
CA CYS A 154 30.45 -16.65 7.08
C CYS A 154 31.74 -16.27 7.81
N ASP A 155 32.37 -17.27 8.46
CA ASP A 155 33.62 -17.07 9.21
C ASP A 155 34.86 -17.01 8.29
N ASP A 156 34.69 -17.29 6.99
CA ASP A 156 35.75 -17.32 5.98
C ASP A 156 35.58 -16.17 4.95
N PRO A 157 36.39 -15.10 5.04
CA PRO A 157 36.36 -14.00 4.09
C PRO A 157 36.61 -14.41 2.62
N GLN A 158 37.38 -15.48 2.40
CA GLN A 158 37.66 -15.96 1.05
C GLN A 158 36.39 -16.57 0.44
N ARG A 159 35.72 -17.44 1.19
CA ARG A 159 34.44 -18.02 0.79
C ARG A 159 33.38 -16.96 0.51
N TRP A 160 33.33 -15.91 1.32
CA TRP A 160 32.41 -14.78 1.07
C TRP A 160 32.72 -14.07 -0.25
N THR A 161 34.01 -13.86 -0.55
CA THR A 161 34.46 -13.23 -1.80
C THR A 161 34.11 -14.10 -3.01
N ASP A 162 34.32 -15.41 -2.90
CA ASP A 162 34.00 -16.37 -3.95
C ASP A 162 32.48 -16.41 -4.23
N LEU A 163 31.64 -16.38 -3.18
CA LEU A 163 30.19 -16.29 -3.30
C LEU A 163 29.74 -14.97 -3.95
N LYS A 164 30.41 -13.85 -3.66
CA LYS A 164 30.14 -12.57 -4.32
C LYS A 164 30.54 -12.57 -5.79
N ALA A 165 31.65 -13.21 -6.14
CA ALA A 165 32.02 -13.41 -7.54
C ALA A 165 31.02 -14.31 -8.27
N GLU A 166 30.52 -15.35 -7.61
CA GLU A 166 29.49 -16.24 -8.16
C GLU A 166 28.16 -15.52 -8.38
N GLU A 167 27.67 -14.75 -7.40
CA GLU A 167 26.48 -13.89 -7.52
C GLU A 167 26.61 -12.94 -8.72
N ALA A 168 27.74 -12.23 -8.83
CA ALA A 168 28.00 -11.33 -9.95
C ALA A 168 28.04 -12.07 -11.30
N SER A 169 28.53 -13.32 -11.33
CA SER A 169 28.57 -14.12 -12.54
C SER A 169 27.17 -14.52 -13.01
N TRP A 170 26.25 -14.88 -12.08
CA TRP A 170 24.87 -15.22 -12.40
C TRP A 170 24.09 -14.00 -12.88
N LEU A 171 24.27 -12.85 -12.22
CA LEU A 171 23.69 -11.58 -12.67
C LEU A 171 24.19 -11.18 -14.05
N ARG A 172 25.48 -11.35 -14.33
CA ARG A 172 26.06 -11.08 -15.66
C ARG A 172 25.49 -12.00 -16.72
N ARG A 173 25.31 -13.30 -16.43
CA ARG A 173 24.66 -14.24 -17.36
C ARG A 173 23.21 -13.85 -17.61
N LEU A 174 22.46 -13.47 -16.58
CA LEU A 174 21.13 -12.90 -16.77
C LEU A 174 21.18 -11.60 -17.58
N GLY A 175 22.19 -10.75 -17.41
CA GLY A 175 22.36 -9.53 -18.21
C GLY A 175 22.68 -9.79 -19.68
N GLU A 176 23.58 -10.71 -19.97
CA GLU A 176 24.14 -10.97 -21.30
C GLU A 176 23.31 -11.99 -22.11
N GLU A 177 22.82 -13.04 -21.46
CA GLU A 177 22.20 -14.21 -22.11
C GLU A 177 20.66 -14.14 -22.12
N SER A 178 20.06 -13.24 -21.34
CA SER A 178 18.60 -13.15 -21.26
C SER A 178 17.99 -12.25 -22.33
N ASP A 179 16.81 -12.63 -22.78
CA ASP A 179 15.89 -11.83 -23.58
C ASP A 179 14.99 -10.92 -22.72
N LEU A 180 15.37 -10.66 -21.46
CA LEU A 180 14.63 -9.77 -20.55
C LEU A 180 14.52 -8.37 -21.17
N ASP A 181 13.28 -7.92 -21.33
CA ASP A 181 12.97 -6.55 -21.74
C ASP A 181 12.93 -5.65 -20.50
N VAL A 182 14.14 -5.33 -20.04
CA VAL A 182 14.37 -4.46 -18.88
C VAL A 182 13.75 -3.09 -19.10
N ASP A 183 13.80 -2.55 -20.33
CA ASP A 183 13.24 -1.24 -20.65
C ASP A 183 11.71 -1.22 -20.51
N ALA A 184 11.01 -2.28 -20.94
CA ALA A 184 9.57 -2.42 -20.73
C ALA A 184 9.19 -2.47 -19.23
N LEU A 185 9.93 -3.25 -18.43
CA LEU A 185 9.72 -3.31 -16.98
C LEU A 185 10.01 -1.96 -16.31
N MET A 186 11.05 -1.26 -16.75
CA MET A 186 11.37 0.09 -16.28
C MET A 186 10.25 1.08 -16.58
N ALA A 187 9.71 1.06 -17.81
CA ALA A 187 8.58 1.90 -18.19
C ALA A 187 7.33 1.62 -17.34
N LEU A 188 7.07 0.35 -17.01
CA LEU A 188 5.99 -0.02 -16.08
C LEU A 188 6.24 0.49 -14.67
N CYS A 189 7.47 0.40 -14.15
CA CYS A 189 7.84 1.00 -12.87
C CYS A 189 7.62 2.52 -12.85
N GLU A 190 8.00 3.24 -13.91
CA GLU A 190 7.79 4.70 -14.00
C GLU A 190 6.31 5.08 -13.97
N ARG A 191 5.49 4.37 -14.76
CA ARG A 191 4.03 4.56 -14.77
C ARG A 191 3.43 4.26 -13.38
N THR A 192 3.88 3.19 -12.73
CA THR A 192 3.45 2.81 -11.39
C THR A 192 3.82 3.88 -10.35
N VAL A 193 5.04 4.42 -10.40
CA VAL A 193 5.47 5.53 -9.53
C VAL A 193 4.61 6.77 -9.73
N ALA A 194 4.32 7.14 -10.98
CA ALA A 194 3.48 8.28 -11.28
C ALA A 194 2.05 8.09 -10.73
N ALA A 195 1.47 6.92 -10.93
CA ALA A 195 0.14 6.59 -10.42
C ALA A 195 0.12 6.56 -8.88
N ALA A 196 1.07 5.88 -8.23
CA ALA A 196 1.12 5.79 -6.77
C ALA A 196 1.34 7.17 -6.11
N ARG A 197 2.13 8.06 -6.72
CA ARG A 197 2.27 9.45 -6.25
C ARG A 197 0.97 10.24 -6.40
N LYS A 198 0.25 10.05 -7.51
CA LYS A 198 -1.06 10.69 -7.71
C LYS A 198 -2.07 10.18 -6.68
N ASP A 199 -2.07 8.89 -6.41
CA ASP A 199 -2.96 8.28 -5.41
C ASP A 199 -2.67 8.76 -3.98
N LEU A 200 -1.39 8.82 -3.60
CA LEU A 200 -0.98 9.38 -2.30
C LEU A 200 -1.40 10.84 -2.09
N ARG A 201 -1.55 11.61 -3.16
CA ARG A 201 -2.01 13.01 -3.13
C ARG A 201 -3.54 13.13 -3.13
N GLY A 202 -4.27 12.02 -3.15
CA GLY A 202 -5.73 12.01 -3.27
C GLY A 202 -6.22 12.25 -4.70
N GLY A 203 -5.36 12.19 -5.71
CA GLY A 203 -5.69 12.53 -7.09
C GLY A 203 -6.60 11.53 -7.82
N TYR A 204 -6.95 10.42 -7.18
CA TYR A 204 -7.97 9.46 -7.64
C TYR A 204 -9.17 9.38 -6.68
N GLY A 205 -9.24 10.27 -5.70
CA GLY A 205 -10.29 10.31 -4.69
C GLY A 205 -11.17 11.53 -4.83
N VAL A 206 -11.72 11.80 -6.02
CA VAL A 206 -12.94 12.62 -6.22
C VAL A 206 -13.56 12.23 -7.56
N ASP A 207 -14.34 11.16 -7.58
CA ASP A 207 -15.55 11.14 -8.42
C ASP A 207 -16.70 11.35 -7.42
N GLU A 208 -17.09 12.61 -7.23
CA GLU A 208 -18.36 12.97 -6.60
C GLU A 208 -19.45 12.58 -7.60
N ASP A 209 -20.20 11.51 -7.29
CA ASP A 209 -21.58 11.35 -7.75
C ASP A 209 -22.51 12.26 -6.94
#